data_AF-A0A067N5D4-F1
#
_entry.id   AF-A0A067N5D4-F1
#
_cell.length_a   1.000
_cell.length_b   1.000
_cell.length_c   1.000
_cell.angle_alpha   90.00
_cell.angle_beta   90.00
_cell.angle_gamma   90.00
#
_symmetry.space_group_name_H-M   'P 1'
#
loop_
_entity.id
_entity.type
_entity.pdbx_description
1 polymer ?
#
loop_
_entity_poly.entity_id
_entity_poly.type
_entity_poly.pdbx_seq_one_letter_code
_entity_poly.pdbx_strand_id
1 'polypeptide(L)'
;MKKSLTPPTGTLYHKLKRFNIYDEEVIASKFTLTWQAEIHVYVTGGIKPDDEDFEAKGGAIHVVVCHTGSLAVAKNQTGDLTFSCGIDDVDSFPYVHLPLTDATRTTGDPKASSYAFDFKQTFQMLKGNDPLSYVAQYSDDFTLGYYTEYHTNLDVAALKATFRLYQRGTNAGSVTDHNVHGVSGFRLTKRRKQITMWFCIEQKGEIKSVTIDLGF
;
A
#
# COMPACT_ATOMS: atom_id res chain seq x y z
N MET A 1 -13.75 -7.25 -4.21
CA MET A 1 -12.39 -7.03 -4.77
C MET A 1 -12.30 -7.21 -6.28
N LYS A 2 -11.93 -6.16 -7.02
CA LYS A 2 -11.53 -6.22 -8.45
C LYS A 2 -10.05 -5.85 -8.56
N LYS A 3 -9.24 -6.66 -9.24
CA LYS A 3 -7.78 -6.47 -9.32
C LYS A 3 -7.26 -6.76 -10.73
N SER A 4 -6.55 -5.80 -11.31
CA SER A 4 -5.81 -5.91 -12.57
C SER A 4 -4.55 -5.06 -12.46
N LEU A 5 -3.50 -5.62 -11.85
CA LEU A 5 -2.22 -4.94 -11.59
C LEU A 5 -1.02 -5.61 -12.27
N THR A 6 -1.21 -6.79 -12.85
CA THR A 6 -0.17 -7.44 -13.64
C THR A 6 -0.39 -7.10 -15.11
N PRO A 7 0.58 -6.43 -15.78
CA PRO A 7 0.47 -6.13 -17.19
C PRO A 7 0.54 -7.41 -18.04
N PRO A 8 0.12 -7.37 -19.31
CA PRO A 8 0.16 -8.53 -20.20
C PRO A 8 1.56 -9.15 -20.32
N THR A 9 1.62 -10.45 -20.59
CA THR A 9 2.89 -11.16 -20.85
C THR A 9 3.69 -10.48 -21.96
N GLY A 10 5.02 -10.41 -21.77
CA GLY A 10 5.94 -9.73 -22.66
C GLY A 10 6.15 -8.24 -22.35
N THR A 11 5.41 -7.68 -21.39
CA THR A 11 5.70 -6.35 -20.85
C THR A 11 7.07 -6.36 -20.16
N LEU A 12 7.93 -5.41 -20.51
CA LEU A 12 9.26 -5.27 -19.94
C LEU A 12 9.21 -4.48 -18.63
N TYR A 13 10.21 -4.73 -17.77
CA TYR A 13 10.50 -3.93 -16.58
C TYR A 13 9.33 -3.78 -15.58
N HIS A 14 8.42 -4.77 -15.56
CA HIS A 14 7.48 -4.99 -14.47
C HIS A 14 8.08 -5.95 -13.46
N LYS A 15 7.96 -5.63 -12.17
CA LYS A 15 8.30 -6.55 -11.08
C LYS A 15 7.14 -6.70 -10.12
N LEU A 16 7.05 -7.88 -9.52
CA LEU A 16 6.05 -8.23 -8.54
C LEU A 16 6.74 -8.91 -7.36
N LYS A 17 6.51 -8.39 -6.15
CA LYS A 17 6.96 -9.00 -4.90
C LYS A 17 5.78 -9.14 -3.95
N ARG A 18 5.61 -10.31 -3.36
CA ARG A 18 4.63 -10.60 -2.30
C ARG A 18 5.36 -11.06 -1.05
N PHE A 19 4.93 -10.59 0.10
CA PHE A 19 5.46 -11.02 1.40
C PHE A 19 4.54 -10.63 2.55
N ASN A 20 4.67 -11.36 3.66
CA ASN A 20 4.09 -10.99 4.94
C ASN A 20 5.03 -9.98 5.60
N ILE A 21 4.51 -8.80 5.91
CA ILE A 21 5.24 -7.79 6.68
C ILE A 21 5.20 -8.21 8.14
N TYR A 22 4.00 -8.43 8.69
CA TYR A 22 3.79 -8.94 10.04
C TYR A 22 2.81 -10.11 9.99
N ASP A 23 3.03 -11.10 10.85
CA ASP A 23 2.23 -12.32 10.89
C ASP A 23 1.86 -12.60 12.35
N GLU A 24 0.58 -12.43 12.66
CA GLU A 24 0.01 -12.56 14.02
C GLU A 24 0.80 -11.76 15.09
N GLU A 25 1.26 -10.57 14.72
CA GLU A 25 2.13 -9.77 15.59
C GLU A 25 1.33 -9.11 16.72
N VAL A 26 1.66 -9.43 17.97
CA VAL A 26 1.01 -8.84 19.14
C VAL A 26 1.63 -7.49 19.48
N ILE A 27 0.81 -6.43 19.46
CA ILE A 27 1.23 -5.05 19.73
C ILE A 27 0.57 -4.56 21.02
N ALA A 28 1.44 -4.18 21.98
CA ALA A 28 1.05 -3.64 23.29
C ALA A 28 0.06 -4.51 24.09
N SER A 29 -0.02 -5.81 23.81
CA SER A 29 -1.05 -6.74 24.35
C SER A 29 -2.50 -6.35 24.06
N LYS A 30 -2.72 -5.40 23.14
CA LYS A 30 -4.04 -4.88 22.77
C LYS A 30 -4.49 -5.33 21.39
N PHE A 31 -3.54 -5.39 20.47
CA PHE A 31 -3.77 -5.62 19.06
C PHE A 31 -2.97 -6.83 18.60
N THR A 32 -3.52 -7.58 17.64
CA THR A 32 -2.76 -8.61 16.91
C THR A 32 -2.91 -8.30 15.43
N LEU A 33 -1.81 -8.05 14.73
CA LEU A 33 -1.81 -7.63 13.33
C LEU A 33 -1.17 -8.68 12.44
N THR A 34 -1.92 -9.13 11.43
CA THR A 34 -1.35 -9.74 10.23
C THR A 34 -1.42 -8.70 9.12
N TRP A 35 -0.27 -8.34 8.55
CA TRP A 35 -0.18 -7.34 7.49
C TRP A 35 0.71 -7.86 6.37
N GLN A 36 0.17 -7.87 5.16
CA GLN A 36 0.79 -8.38 3.95
C GLN A 36 0.84 -7.28 2.89
N ALA A 37 1.83 -7.38 2.01
CA ALA A 37 1.97 -6.49 0.86
C ALA A 37 2.19 -7.26 -0.43
N GLU A 38 1.53 -6.77 -1.48
CA GLU A 38 1.84 -7.07 -2.87
C GLU A 38 2.36 -5.80 -3.54
N ILE A 39 3.65 -5.77 -3.85
CA ILE A 39 4.33 -4.63 -4.46
C ILE A 39 4.48 -4.87 -5.96
N HIS A 40 3.90 -3.98 -6.75
CA HIS A 40 4.10 -3.89 -8.19
C HIS A 40 5.02 -2.73 -8.51
N VAL A 41 6.09 -2.98 -9.24
CA VAL A 41 6.97 -1.95 -9.78
C VAL A 41 6.80 -1.87 -11.28
N TYR A 42 6.52 -0.69 -11.79
CA TYR A 42 6.37 -0.39 -13.21
C TYR A 42 7.42 0.64 -13.61
N VAL A 43 8.31 0.28 -14.54
CA VAL A 43 9.09 1.29 -15.27
C VAL A 43 8.23 1.83 -16.40
N THR A 44 8.16 3.15 -16.50
CA THR A 44 7.23 3.87 -17.36
C THR A 44 7.92 4.95 -18.19
N GLY A 45 7.17 5.61 -19.07
CA GLY A 45 7.67 6.58 -20.06
C GLY A 45 7.94 5.97 -21.44
N GLY A 46 7.66 4.67 -21.63
CA GLY A 46 7.97 3.98 -22.89
C GLY A 46 9.47 3.94 -23.20
N ILE A 47 10.31 4.00 -22.16
CA ILE A 47 11.76 4.11 -22.27
C ILE A 47 12.44 3.04 -21.42
N LYS A 48 13.61 2.57 -21.87
CA LYS A 48 14.40 1.63 -21.12
C LYS A 48 15.07 2.34 -19.94
N PRO A 49 15.14 1.69 -18.77
CA PRO A 49 15.71 2.32 -17.59
C PRO A 49 17.25 2.46 -17.63
N ASP A 50 17.93 1.82 -18.57
CA ASP A 50 19.36 2.00 -18.85
C ASP A 50 19.66 3.13 -19.86
N ASP A 51 18.63 3.73 -20.49
CA ASP A 51 18.78 4.91 -21.35
C ASP A 51 19.36 6.08 -20.54
N GLU A 52 20.31 6.81 -21.11
CA GLU A 52 20.96 7.95 -20.46
C GLU A 52 20.01 9.14 -20.29
N ASP A 53 19.01 9.25 -21.17
CA ASP A 53 17.98 10.30 -21.13
C ASP A 53 16.70 9.83 -20.43
N PHE A 54 16.75 8.77 -19.61
CA PHE A 54 15.57 8.17 -18.96
C PHE A 54 14.64 9.24 -18.36
N GLU A 55 15.16 10.10 -17.49
CA GLU A 55 14.38 11.16 -16.84
C GLU A 55 13.91 12.23 -17.83
N ALA A 56 14.79 12.67 -18.73
CA ALA A 56 14.50 13.73 -19.71
C ALA A 56 13.39 13.35 -20.71
N LYS A 57 13.29 12.06 -21.06
CA LYS A 57 12.24 11.52 -21.93
C LYS A 57 10.97 11.10 -21.16
N GLY A 58 10.85 11.45 -19.87
CA GLY A 58 9.66 11.18 -19.06
C GLY A 58 9.62 9.79 -18.43
N GLY A 59 10.77 9.12 -18.38
CA GLY A 59 10.96 7.88 -17.64
C GLY A 59 10.66 8.07 -16.15
N ALA A 60 9.92 7.14 -15.58
CA ALA A 60 9.65 7.11 -14.15
C ALA A 60 9.44 5.68 -13.68
N ILE A 61 9.68 5.45 -12.39
CA ILE A 61 9.40 4.18 -11.74
C ILE A 61 8.24 4.37 -10.78
N HIS A 62 7.14 3.67 -11.02
CA HIS A 62 5.98 3.67 -10.14
C HIS A 62 5.97 2.40 -9.31
N VAL A 63 5.83 2.55 -8.00
CA VAL A 63 5.73 1.47 -7.03
C VAL A 63 4.33 1.52 -6.44
N VAL A 64 3.51 0.51 -6.72
CA VAL A 64 2.16 0.37 -6.19
C VAL A 64 2.17 -0.77 -5.18
N VAL A 65 1.87 -0.46 -3.93
CA VAL A 65 1.75 -1.41 -2.83
C VAL A 65 0.28 -1.65 -2.55
N CYS A 66 -0.17 -2.89 -2.69
CA CYS A 66 -1.48 -3.31 -2.23
C CYS A 66 -1.34 -3.96 -0.86
N HIS A 67 -2.10 -3.45 0.09
CA HIS A 67 -2.08 -3.88 1.47
C HIS A 67 -3.29 -4.75 1.74
N THR A 68 -3.07 -5.91 2.34
CA THR A 68 -4.11 -6.80 2.85
C THR A 68 -3.71 -7.30 4.22
N GLY A 69 -4.68 -7.61 5.08
CA GLY A 69 -4.37 -8.05 6.43
C GLY A 69 -5.59 -8.16 7.32
N SER A 70 -5.33 -8.51 8.57
CA SER A 70 -6.33 -8.57 9.62
C SER A 70 -5.79 -7.94 10.90
N LEU A 71 -6.69 -7.31 11.63
CA LEU A 71 -6.47 -6.80 12.97
C LEU A 71 -7.41 -7.54 13.93
N ALA A 72 -6.84 -8.08 15.00
CA ALA A 72 -7.60 -8.48 16.17
C ALA A 72 -7.43 -7.45 17.28
N VAL A 73 -8.52 -7.19 18.01
CA VAL A 73 -8.55 -6.31 19.19
C VAL A 73 -8.93 -7.16 20.39
N ALA A 74 -8.09 -7.15 21.42
CA ALA A 74 -8.35 -7.89 22.64
C ALA A 74 -9.60 -7.34 23.38
N LYS A 75 -10.24 -8.20 24.16
CA LYS A 75 -11.42 -7.84 24.96
C LYS A 75 -11.18 -6.60 25.82
N ASN A 76 -12.19 -5.73 25.90
CA ASN A 76 -12.21 -4.51 26.70
C ASN A 76 -11.07 -3.51 26.39
N GLN A 77 -10.49 -3.54 25.19
CA GLN A 77 -9.44 -2.60 24.79
C GLN A 77 -9.97 -1.44 23.94
N THR A 78 -9.24 -0.33 24.02
CA THR A 78 -9.37 0.86 23.15
C THR A 78 -7.97 1.37 22.80
N GLY A 79 -7.91 2.23 21.78
CA GLY A 79 -6.70 2.91 21.35
C GLY A 79 -6.52 2.87 19.85
N ASP A 80 -5.31 3.21 19.41
CA ASP A 80 -4.92 3.23 18.02
C ASP A 80 -3.71 2.35 17.72
N LEU A 81 -3.69 1.84 16.50
CA LEU A 81 -2.55 1.17 15.90
C LEU A 81 -2.19 1.93 14.62
N THR A 82 -0.93 2.35 14.52
CA THR A 82 -0.42 3.08 13.36
C THR A 82 0.67 2.26 12.69
N PHE A 83 0.50 2.02 11.40
CA PHE A 83 1.47 1.32 10.59
C PHE A 83 1.64 2.04 9.27
N SER A 84 2.84 1.96 8.72
CA SER A 84 3.22 2.82 7.61
C SER A 84 4.26 2.17 6.72
N CYS A 85 4.33 2.67 5.49
CA CYS A 85 5.34 2.28 4.53
C CYS A 85 5.89 3.48 3.78
N GLY A 86 7.09 3.33 3.25
CA GLY A 86 7.76 4.37 2.49
C GLY A 86 8.91 3.83 1.66
N ILE A 87 9.54 4.76 0.95
CA ILE A 87 10.76 4.52 0.17
C ILE A 87 11.75 5.59 0.59
N ASP A 88 12.89 5.18 1.14
CA ASP A 88 13.98 6.08 1.54
C ASP A 88 14.82 6.44 0.30
N ASP A 89 14.25 7.24 -0.59
CA ASP A 89 14.96 7.80 -1.75
C ASP A 89 14.58 9.27 -1.93
N VAL A 90 15.58 10.12 -2.17
CA VAL A 90 15.43 11.58 -2.20
C VAL A 90 14.58 12.09 -3.36
N ASP A 91 14.45 11.30 -4.43
CA ASP A 91 13.58 11.61 -5.58
C ASP A 91 12.30 10.76 -5.60
N SER A 92 12.03 10.01 -4.54
CA SER A 92 10.73 9.37 -4.34
C SER A 92 9.70 10.42 -3.98
N PHE A 93 8.47 10.22 -4.43
CA PHE A 93 7.31 11.00 -4.04
C PHE A 93 6.11 10.06 -3.88
N PRO A 94 5.49 9.99 -2.71
CA PRO A 94 4.20 9.33 -2.60
C PRO A 94 3.16 10.15 -3.38
N TYR A 95 2.32 9.48 -4.15
CA TYR A 95 1.33 10.15 -5.00
C TYR A 95 -0.09 9.62 -4.85
N VAL A 96 -0.28 8.49 -4.17
CA VAL A 96 -1.60 7.94 -3.87
C VAL A 96 -1.58 7.15 -2.58
N HIS A 97 -2.64 7.29 -1.80
CA HIS A 97 -2.90 6.45 -0.66
C HIS A 97 -4.40 6.30 -0.46
N LEU A 98 -4.86 5.05 -0.37
CA LEU A 98 -6.26 4.68 -0.39
C LEU A 98 -6.56 3.57 0.63
N PRO A 99 -7.80 3.48 1.16
CA PRO A 99 -8.90 4.44 0.97
C PRO A 99 -8.56 5.83 1.51
N LEU A 100 -9.30 6.87 1.12
CA LEU A 100 -9.16 8.18 1.77
C LEU A 100 -9.80 8.13 3.15
N THR A 101 -9.32 8.94 4.09
CA THR A 101 -9.82 8.98 5.48
C THR A 101 -11.34 9.20 5.55
N ASP A 102 -11.88 9.98 4.62
CA ASP A 102 -13.29 10.35 4.52
C ASP A 102 -14.09 9.47 3.56
N ALA A 103 -13.51 8.38 3.05
CA ALA A 103 -14.20 7.41 2.18
C ALA A 103 -15.18 6.49 2.94
N THR A 104 -15.52 6.85 4.19
CA THR A 104 -16.49 6.13 5.02
C THR A 104 -17.89 6.23 4.41
N ARG A 105 -18.60 5.11 4.40
CA ARG A 105 -20.03 5.06 4.06
C ARG A 105 -20.84 4.83 5.32
N THR A 106 -22.00 5.50 5.40
CA THR A 106 -22.96 5.25 6.48
C THR A 106 -23.42 3.80 6.42
N THR A 107 -23.23 3.08 7.51
CA THR A 107 -23.83 1.77 7.70
C THR A 107 -25.06 1.90 8.60
N GLY A 108 -25.99 0.94 8.51
CA GLY A 108 -27.12 0.89 9.45
C GLY A 108 -26.72 0.47 10.87
N ASP A 109 -25.46 0.04 11.07
CA ASP A 109 -24.94 -0.38 12.37
C ASP A 109 -24.02 0.72 12.94
N PRO A 110 -24.39 1.37 14.06
CA PRO A 110 -23.55 2.43 14.65
C PRO A 110 -22.19 1.92 15.15
N LYS A 111 -21.96 0.61 15.17
CA LYS A 111 -20.68 -0.01 15.50
C LYS A 111 -19.84 -0.32 14.28
N ALA A 112 -20.32 -0.13 13.05
CA ALA A 112 -19.58 -0.50 11.84
C ALA A 112 -19.34 0.68 10.92
N SER A 113 -18.14 0.72 10.33
CA SER A 113 -17.73 1.67 9.30
C SER A 113 -17.39 0.92 8.02
N SER A 114 -18.06 1.23 6.92
CA SER A 114 -17.74 0.66 5.61
C SER A 114 -16.86 1.62 4.82
N TYR A 115 -15.90 1.06 4.09
CA TYR A 115 -14.91 1.77 3.29
C TYR A 115 -14.91 1.20 1.88
N ALA A 116 -14.76 2.08 0.89
CA ALA A 116 -14.50 1.65 -0.46
C ALA A 116 -13.44 2.52 -1.11
N PHE A 117 -12.66 1.93 -2.00
CA PHE A 117 -11.71 2.66 -2.82
C PHE A 117 -11.61 2.07 -4.22
N ASP A 118 -11.25 2.91 -5.17
CA ASP A 118 -11.00 2.52 -6.56
C ASP A 118 -9.69 3.15 -7.02
N PHE A 119 -8.61 2.38 -6.96
CA PHE A 119 -7.35 2.75 -7.56
C PHE A 119 -7.40 2.44 -9.06
N LYS A 120 -7.10 3.45 -9.89
CA LYS A 120 -6.96 3.30 -11.33
C LYS A 120 -5.87 4.23 -11.85
N GLN A 121 -4.83 3.67 -12.45
CA GLN A 121 -3.72 4.41 -13.02
C GLN A 121 -3.30 3.82 -14.36
N THR A 122 -3.06 4.69 -15.34
CA THR A 122 -2.49 4.29 -16.63
C THR A 122 -0.98 4.47 -16.58
N PHE A 123 -0.24 3.43 -16.98
CA PHE A 123 1.21 3.40 -17.07
C PHE A 123 1.65 3.21 -18.52
N GLN A 124 2.52 4.09 -19.01
CA GLN A 124 3.14 3.97 -20.35
C GLN A 124 4.39 3.10 -20.24
N MET A 125 4.29 1.82 -20.56
CA MET A 125 5.35 0.82 -20.42
C MET A 125 5.91 0.40 -21.79
N LEU A 126 6.82 -0.57 -21.80
CA LEU A 126 7.32 -1.23 -22.99
C LEU A 126 6.82 -2.68 -23.07
N LYS A 127 6.47 -3.15 -24.26
CA LYS A 127 6.23 -4.57 -24.56
C LYS A 127 7.13 -4.96 -25.74
N GLY A 128 8.21 -5.69 -25.45
CA GLY A 128 9.35 -5.71 -26.38
C GLY A 128 9.89 -4.28 -26.56
N ASN A 129 10.05 -3.82 -27.80
CA ASN A 129 10.47 -2.45 -28.09
C ASN A 129 9.31 -1.48 -28.37
N ASP A 130 8.06 -1.96 -28.30
CA ASP A 130 6.88 -1.13 -28.60
C ASP A 130 6.31 -0.51 -27.33
N PRO A 131 5.76 0.72 -27.40
CA PRO A 131 5.07 1.32 -26.28
C PRO A 131 3.78 0.56 -25.95
N LEU A 132 3.47 0.45 -24.66
CA LEU A 132 2.26 -0.19 -24.13
C LEU A 132 1.59 0.75 -23.13
N SER A 133 0.34 1.13 -23.38
CA SER A 133 -0.49 1.80 -22.37
C SER A 133 -1.23 0.74 -21.54
N TYR A 134 -0.81 0.55 -20.28
CA TYR A 134 -1.42 -0.42 -19.36
C TYR A 134 -2.23 0.29 -18.27
N VAL A 135 -3.48 -0.14 -18.05
CA VAL A 135 -4.33 0.40 -16.99
C VAL A 135 -4.29 -0.54 -15.79
N ALA A 136 -3.55 -0.14 -14.76
CA ALA A 136 -3.53 -0.80 -13.46
C ALA A 136 -4.80 -0.41 -12.67
N GLN A 137 -5.50 -1.39 -12.11
CA GLN A 137 -6.72 -1.21 -11.33
C GLN A 137 -6.72 -2.07 -10.08
N TYR A 138 -7.16 -1.50 -8.97
CA TYR A 138 -7.47 -2.24 -7.75
C TYR A 138 -8.56 -1.54 -6.96
N SER A 139 -9.68 -2.22 -6.77
CA SER A 139 -10.79 -1.70 -5.98
C SER A 139 -11.29 -2.73 -4.98
N ASP A 140 -11.72 -2.22 -3.84
CA ASP A 140 -12.32 -3.02 -2.81
C ASP A 140 -13.37 -2.26 -2.02
N ASP A 141 -14.23 -3.04 -1.39
CA ASP A 141 -15.23 -2.57 -0.43
C ASP A 141 -15.11 -3.49 0.79
N PHE A 142 -14.91 -2.89 1.96
CA PHE A 142 -14.71 -3.62 3.20
C PHE A 142 -15.38 -2.90 4.36
N THR A 143 -15.80 -3.66 5.36
CA THR A 143 -16.43 -3.14 6.56
C THR A 143 -15.57 -3.45 7.77
N LEU A 144 -15.32 -2.44 8.59
CA LEU A 144 -14.77 -2.57 9.93
C LEU A 144 -15.93 -2.55 10.92
N GLY A 145 -16.11 -3.63 11.68
CA GLY A 145 -17.10 -3.67 12.76
C GLY A 145 -16.60 -3.01 14.05
N TYR A 146 -17.42 -3.11 15.09
CA TYR A 146 -17.04 -2.93 16.49
C TYR A 146 -16.28 -1.65 16.86
N TYR A 147 -16.73 -0.48 16.41
CA TYR A 147 -16.16 0.84 16.73
C TYR A 147 -14.76 1.08 16.17
N THR A 148 -14.34 0.31 15.16
CA THR A 148 -13.05 0.51 14.50
C THR A 148 -13.20 1.40 13.28
N GLU A 149 -12.29 2.37 13.15
CA GLU A 149 -12.19 3.27 12.01
C GLU A 149 -10.81 3.20 11.35
N TYR A 150 -10.80 3.45 10.05
CA TYR A 150 -9.61 3.58 9.22
C TYR A 150 -9.34 5.05 8.92
N HIS A 151 -8.12 5.52 9.22
CA HIS A 151 -7.61 6.84 8.87
C HIS A 151 -6.33 6.67 8.07
N THR A 152 -6.18 7.45 7.02
CA THR A 152 -5.07 7.33 6.08
C THR A 152 -4.41 8.69 5.87
N ASN A 153 -3.08 8.74 5.88
CA ASN A 153 -2.36 9.97 5.62
C ASN A 153 -1.26 9.74 4.60
N LEU A 154 -1.14 10.69 3.67
CA LEU A 154 -0.04 10.73 2.72
C LEU A 154 0.87 11.92 3.05
N ASP A 155 2.03 11.63 3.62
CA ASP A 155 3.02 12.64 3.94
C ASP A 155 4.06 12.72 2.83
N VAL A 156 3.92 13.72 1.97
CA VAL A 156 4.84 13.97 0.87
C VAL A 156 6.20 14.47 1.37
N ALA A 157 6.25 15.18 2.49
CA ALA A 157 7.51 15.67 3.03
C ALA A 157 8.33 14.54 3.68
N ALA A 158 7.65 13.61 4.35
CA ALA A 158 8.26 12.44 4.97
C ALA A 158 8.33 11.20 4.05
N LEU A 159 7.89 11.31 2.80
CA LEU A 159 7.88 10.23 1.80
C LEU A 159 7.18 8.95 2.26
N LYS A 160 6.06 9.15 2.98
CA LYS A 160 5.44 8.12 3.82
C LYS A 160 3.93 8.04 3.58
N ALA A 161 3.44 6.81 3.54
CA ALA A 161 2.01 6.49 3.58
C ALA A 161 1.67 5.80 4.90
N THR A 162 0.67 6.32 5.61
CA THR A 162 0.33 5.89 6.97
C THR A 162 -1.12 5.45 7.08
N PHE A 163 -1.31 4.25 7.62
CA PHE A 163 -2.60 3.72 8.05
C PHE A 163 -2.71 3.83 9.56
N ARG A 164 -3.84 4.33 10.04
CA ARG A 164 -4.19 4.37 11.45
C ARG A 164 -5.54 3.71 11.67
N LEU A 165 -5.52 2.62 12.42
CA LEU A 165 -6.72 1.93 12.90
C LEU A 165 -7.07 2.48 14.28
N TYR A 166 -8.30 2.96 14.45
CA TYR A 166 -8.75 3.57 15.69
C TYR A 166 -9.93 2.81 16.30
N GLN A 167 -9.76 2.28 17.50
CA GLN A 167 -10.77 1.60 18.29
C GLN A 167 -11.41 2.56 19.30
N ARG A 168 -12.62 3.07 18.98
CA ARG A 168 -13.32 4.09 19.79
C ARG A 168 -14.04 3.56 21.02
N GLY A 169 -14.53 2.31 20.96
CA GLY A 169 -15.34 1.69 22.00
C GLY A 169 -14.72 0.40 22.53
N THR A 170 -15.24 -0.12 23.63
CA THR A 170 -14.82 -1.42 24.16
C THR A 170 -15.66 -2.55 23.58
N ASN A 171 -15.00 -3.69 23.36
CA ASN A 171 -15.66 -4.92 22.91
C ASN A 171 -15.80 -5.89 24.08
N ALA A 172 -17.01 -6.47 24.25
CA ALA A 172 -17.31 -7.42 25.34
C ALA A 172 -16.52 -8.75 25.21
N GLY A 173 -16.04 -9.06 24.00
CA GLY A 173 -15.13 -10.14 23.67
C GLY A 173 -13.99 -9.64 22.80
N SER A 174 -13.02 -10.51 22.51
CA SER A 174 -12.01 -10.22 21.50
C SER A 174 -12.66 -10.17 20.11
N VAL A 175 -12.23 -9.23 19.28
CA VAL A 175 -12.67 -9.09 17.89
C VAL A 175 -11.50 -9.52 17.01
N THR A 176 -11.74 -10.30 15.96
CA THR A 176 -10.67 -10.97 15.18
C THR A 176 -10.81 -10.79 13.67
N ASP A 177 -11.81 -10.04 13.23
CA ASP A 177 -12.28 -9.97 11.85
C ASP A 177 -12.17 -8.56 11.24
N HIS A 178 -11.34 -7.67 11.80
CA HIS A 178 -11.10 -6.37 11.17
C HIS A 178 -10.17 -6.54 9.97
N ASN A 179 -10.71 -6.34 8.77
CA ASN A 179 -9.94 -6.42 7.54
C ASN A 179 -9.13 -5.14 7.31
N VAL A 180 -7.84 -5.29 7.01
CA VAL A 180 -6.94 -4.18 6.67
C VAL A 180 -6.68 -4.18 5.18
N HIS A 181 -7.25 -3.22 4.44
CA HIS A 181 -7.12 -3.13 2.99
C HIS A 181 -6.71 -1.73 2.56
N GLY A 182 -5.86 -1.62 1.56
CA GLY A 182 -5.50 -0.32 1.01
C GLY A 182 -4.50 -0.36 -0.13
N VAL A 183 -4.18 0.81 -0.65
CA VAL A 183 -3.16 1.03 -1.68
C VAL A 183 -2.27 2.18 -1.27
N SER A 184 -0.97 2.03 -1.43
CA SER A 184 0.00 3.13 -1.37
C SER A 184 0.78 3.16 -2.68
N GLY A 185 1.00 4.33 -3.25
CA GLY A 185 1.76 4.49 -4.47
C GLY A 185 2.84 5.53 -4.35
N PHE A 186 4.02 5.19 -4.86
CA PHE A 186 5.22 6.01 -4.86
C PHE A 186 5.76 6.12 -6.28
N ARG A 187 6.34 7.27 -6.61
CA ARG A 187 6.94 7.55 -7.91
C ARG A 187 8.36 8.03 -7.70
N LEU A 188 9.29 7.49 -8.48
CA LEU A 188 10.67 7.96 -8.54
C LEU A 188 11.01 8.36 -9.99
N THR A 189 11.80 9.43 -10.20
CA THR A 189 12.04 10.00 -11.55
C THR A 189 13.35 9.54 -12.19
N LYS A 190 14.36 9.22 -11.38
CA LYS A 190 15.65 8.72 -11.84
C LYS A 190 15.63 7.21 -12.20
N ARG A 191 16.69 6.74 -12.86
CA ARG A 191 16.91 5.30 -13.04
C ARG A 191 17.56 4.68 -11.81
N ARG A 192 17.22 3.43 -11.50
CA ARG A 192 17.86 2.63 -10.44
C ARG A 192 17.68 1.14 -10.73
N LYS A 193 18.65 0.33 -10.28
CA LYS A 193 18.58 -1.14 -10.42
C LYS A 193 17.79 -1.80 -9.31
N GLN A 194 17.66 -1.12 -8.17
CA GLN A 194 17.01 -1.66 -6.98
C GLN A 194 16.18 -0.58 -6.29
N ILE A 195 15.09 -1.02 -5.67
CA ILE A 195 14.25 -0.17 -4.81
C ILE A 195 14.16 -0.85 -3.46
N THR A 196 14.43 -0.10 -2.40
CA THR A 196 14.22 -0.56 -1.03
C THR A 196 13.03 0.17 -0.44
N MET A 197 12.03 -0.59 -0.03
CA MET A 197 10.89 -0.09 0.73
C MET A 197 11.02 -0.49 2.18
N TRP A 198 10.47 0.32 3.06
CA TRP A 198 10.37 0.00 4.49
C TRP A 198 8.91 -0.02 4.93
N PHE A 199 8.67 -0.77 6.00
CA PHE A 199 7.37 -0.97 6.63
C PHE A 199 7.57 -0.96 8.15
N CYS A 200 6.74 -0.24 8.89
CA CYS A 200 6.86 -0.20 10.34
C CYS A 200 5.50 -0.12 11.03
N ILE A 201 5.48 -0.58 12.28
CA ILE A 201 4.41 -0.29 13.24
C ILE A 201 5.00 0.74 14.21
N GLU A 202 4.41 1.94 14.28
CA GLU A 202 4.99 3.06 15.04
C GLU A 202 5.13 2.71 16.52
N GLN A 203 4.16 1.98 17.08
CA GLN A 203 4.16 1.54 18.48
C GLN A 203 5.26 0.53 18.82
N LYS A 204 5.84 -0.17 17.83
CA LYS A 204 6.96 -1.11 18.05
C LYS A 204 8.32 -0.47 17.74
N GLY A 205 8.37 0.52 16.85
CA GLY A 205 9.62 1.10 16.34
C GLY A 205 10.46 0.14 15.48
N GLU A 206 9.97 -1.08 15.21
CA GLU A 206 10.63 -2.06 14.37
C GLU A 206 10.36 -1.75 12.89
N ILE A 207 11.44 -1.72 12.09
CA ILE A 207 11.38 -1.48 10.65
C ILE A 207 11.69 -2.78 9.92
N LYS A 208 10.80 -3.18 9.02
CA LYS A 208 10.99 -4.28 8.08
C LYS A 208 11.20 -3.72 6.69
N SER A 209 12.27 -4.14 6.04
CA SER A 209 12.62 -3.65 4.70
C SER A 209 12.56 -4.74 3.66
N VAL A 210 12.20 -4.36 2.45
CA VAL A 210 12.20 -5.24 1.27
C VAL A 210 12.89 -4.54 0.13
N THR A 211 13.85 -5.23 -0.47
CA THR A 211 14.53 -4.76 -1.68
C THR A 211 14.01 -5.53 -2.89
N ILE A 212 13.69 -4.79 -3.95
CA ILE A 212 13.22 -5.32 -5.22
C ILE A 212 14.28 -4.99 -6.27
N ASP A 213 14.88 -6.04 -6.84
CA ASP A 213 15.80 -5.92 -7.97
C ASP A 213 15.02 -5.82 -9.28
N LEU A 214 15.31 -4.77 -10.06
CA LEU A 214 14.65 -4.49 -11.32
C LEU A 214 15.31 -5.21 -12.50
N GLY A 215 16.53 -5.72 -12.32
CA GLY A 215 17.18 -6.72 -13.18
C GLY A 215 17.66 -6.20 -14.54
N PHE A 216 18.05 -4.92 -14.61
CA PHE A 216 18.66 -4.28 -15.78
C PHE A 216 19.91 -3.51 -15.36
#